data_AF-A0A257ME09-F1
#
_entry.id   AF-A0A257ME09-F1
#
_cell.length_a   1.000
_cell.length_b   1.000
_cell.length_c   1.000
_cell.angle_alpha   90.00
_cell.angle_beta   90.00
_cell.angle_gamma   90.00
#
_symmetry.space_group_name_H-M   'P 1'
#
loop_
_entity.id
_entity.type
_entity.pdbx_description
1 polymer ?
#
loop_
_entity_poly.entity_id
_entity_poly.type
_entity_poly.pdbx_seq_one_letter_code
_entity_poly.pdbx_strand_id
1 'polypeptide(L)' 'MWQEILDKFRRYPAQEKVIRLILQRGFQINEEARVVSGGIEIPHAQIAKELNVDRRVVDTTAQAIREDEALWRIFR' A
#
# COMPACT_ATOMS: atom_id res chain seq x y z
N MET A 1 7.35 -14.77 5.46
CA MET A 1 6.17 -14.02 5.00
C MET A 1 6.35 -12.50 5.03
N TRP A 2 6.47 -11.85 6.21
CA TRP A 2 6.61 -10.37 6.29
C TRP A 2 7.91 -9.83 5.64
N GLN A 3 9.05 -10.45 5.95
CA GLN A 3 10.33 -10.09 5.35
C GLN A 3 10.29 -10.19 3.82
N GLU A 4 9.66 -11.24 3.28
CA GLU A 4 9.56 -11.46 1.83
C GLU A 4 8.76 -10.35 1.12
N ILE A 5 7.69 -9.85 1.75
CA ILE A 5 6.93 -8.70 1.23
C ILE A 5 7.83 -7.48 1.21
N LEU A 6 8.48 -7.14 2.33
CA LEU A 6 9.36 -5.97 2.41
C LEU A 6 10.56 -6.07 1.46
N ASP A 7 11.07 -7.28 1.22
CA ASP A 7 12.19 -7.53 0.32
C ASP A 7 11.85 -7.14 -1.13
N LYS A 8 10.58 -7.28 -1.56
CA LYS A 8 10.11 -6.77 -2.86
C LYS A 8 10.21 -5.24 -2.97
N PHE A 9 10.15 -4.52 -1.85
CA PHE A 9 10.15 -3.05 -1.81
C PHE A 9 11.45 -2.44 -1.27
N ARG A 10 12.47 -3.24 -0.93
CA ARG A 10 13.77 -2.74 -0.46
C ARG A 10 14.45 -1.75 -1.43
N ARG A 11 14.20 -1.89 -2.73
CA ARG A 11 14.71 -0.97 -3.76
C ARG A 11 13.92 0.35 -3.84
N TYR A 12 12.78 0.44 -3.15
CA TYR A 12 11.85 1.56 -3.19
C TYR A 12 11.45 2.01 -1.77
N PRO A 13 12.33 2.74 -1.04
CA PRO A 13 12.13 3.08 0.37
C PRO A 13 10.82 3.83 0.66
N ALA A 14 10.36 4.65 -0.29
CA ALA A 14 9.10 5.38 -0.14
C ALA A 14 7.87 4.45 -0.23
N GLN A 15 7.90 3.45 -1.12
CA GLN A 15 6.83 2.44 -1.22
C GLN A 15 6.84 1.52 0.00
N GLU A 16 8.02 1.16 0.51
CA GLU A 16 8.16 0.38 1.74
C GLU A 16 7.46 1.06 2.94
N LYS A 17 7.59 2.39 3.07
CA LYS A 17 6.86 3.16 4.11
C LYS A 17 5.35 3.03 3.97
N VAL A 18 4.83 3.12 2.74
CA VAL A 18 3.39 2.99 2.45
C VAL A 18 2.89 1.61 2.85
N ILE A 19 3.60 0.56 2.46
CA ILE A 19 3.25 -0.83 2.78
C ILE A 19 3.24 -1.08 4.28
N ARG A 20 4.27 -0.60 4.97
CA ARG A 20 4.34 -0.68 6.44
C ARG A 20 3.13 -0.02 7.09
N LEU A 21 2.74 1.16 6.63
CA LEU A 21 1.58 1.85 7.17
C LEU A 21 0.29 1.06 6.92
N ILE A 22 0.05 0.62 5.68
CA ILE A 22 -1.15 -0.14 5.31
C ILE A 22 -1.30 -1.36 6.23
N LEU A 23 -0.21 -2.09 6.46
CA LEU A 23 -0.22 -3.28 7.31
C LEU A 23 -0.38 -2.95 8.79
N GLN A 24 0.32 -1.93 9.29
CA GLN A 24 0.21 -1.48 10.68
C GLN A 24 -1.21 -1.01 11.03
N ARG A 25 -1.90 -0.41 10.05
CA ARG A 25 -3.26 0.10 10.22
C ARG A 25 -4.34 -0.94 9.88
N GLY A 26 -3.96 -2.08 9.30
CA GLY A 26 -4.91 -3.09 8.80
C GLY A 26 -5.76 -2.57 7.63
N PHE A 27 -5.22 -1.64 6.85
CA PHE A 27 -5.90 -1.19 5.64
C PHE A 27 -5.83 -2.25 4.55
N GLN A 28 -6.81 -2.19 3.66
CA GLN A 28 -6.95 -3.08 2.53
C GLN A 28 -6.81 -2.27 1.23
N ILE A 29 -6.72 -2.99 0.12
CA ILE A 29 -6.77 -2.39 -1.21
C ILE A 29 -7.98 -3.00 -1.93
N ASN A 30 -8.76 -2.16 -2.62
CA ASN A 30 -9.90 -2.61 -3.41
C ASN A 30 -9.50 -2.94 -4.87
N GLU A 31 -10.46 -3.40 -5.66
CA GLU A 31 -10.21 -3.81 -7.05
C GLU A 31 -9.72 -2.66 -7.95
N GLU A 32 -10.03 -1.41 -7.59
CA GLU A 32 -9.64 -0.18 -8.27
C GLU A 32 -8.28 0.35 -7.79
N ALA A 33 -7.51 -0.45 -7.04
CA ALA A 33 -6.23 -0.08 -6.44
C ALA A 33 -6.34 1.16 -5.52
N ARG A 34 -7.45 1.28 -4.78
CA ARG A 34 -7.63 2.27 -3.72
C ARG A 34 -7.44 1.66 -2.35
N VAL A 35 -6.81 2.41 -1.46
CA VAL A 35 -6.71 2.03 -0.05
C VAL A 35 -8.08 2.18 0.62
N VAL A 36 -8.53 1.14 1.32
CA VAL A 36 -9.82 1.11 2.01
C VAL A 36 -9.66 0.59 3.43
N SER A 37 -10.62 0.93 4.29
CA SER A 37 -10.79 0.32 5.61
C SER A 37 -12.23 -0.21 5.68
N GLY A 38 -12.40 -1.50 5.42
CA GLY A 38 -13.73 -2.06 5.15
C GLY A 38 -14.34 -1.42 3.90
N GLY A 39 -15.53 -0.82 4.04
CA GLY A 39 -16.23 -0.15 2.92
C GLY A 39 -15.85 1.30 2.67
N ILE A 40 -14.91 1.87 3.43
CA ILE A 40 -14.55 3.29 3.36
C ILE A 40 -13.25 3.47 2.60
N GLU A 41 -13.27 4.26 1.52
CA GLU A 41 -12.06 4.66 0.79
C GLU A 41 -11.26 5.70 1.56
N ILE A 42 -9.94 5.48 1.64
CA ILE A 42 -8.99 6.39 2.25
C ILE A 42 -8.24 7.13 1.13
N PRO A 43 -8.37 8.46 1.04
CA PRO A 43 -7.69 9.22 -0.01
C PRO A 43 -6.17 9.07 0.06
N HIS A 44 -5.56 8.68 -1.07
CA HIS A 44 -4.10 8.53 -1.17
C HIS A 44 -3.33 9.81 -0.79
N ALA A 45 -3.92 10.98 -1.00
CA ALA A 45 -3.34 12.25 -0.59
C ALA A 45 -3.17 12.39 0.93
N GLN A 46 -4.10 11.84 1.73
CA GLN A 46 -4.00 11.85 3.19
C GLN A 46 -2.90 10.90 3.67
N ILE A 47 -2.83 9.70 3.07
CA ILE A 47 -1.77 8.71 3.35
C ILE A 47 -0.39 9.29 3.03
N ALA A 48 -0.27 9.94 1.87
CA ALA A 48 0.97 10.57 1.42
C ALA A 48 1.42 11.69 2.36
N LYS A 49 0.48 12.51 2.84
CA LYS A 49 0.73 13.57 3.81
C LYS A 49 1.21 13.01 5.15
N GLU A 50 0.56 11.97 5.66
CA GLU A 50 0.95 11.30 6.92
C GLU A 50 2.39 10.75 6.83
N LEU A 51 2.76 10.17 5.69
CA LEU A 51 4.08 9.58 5.48
C LEU A 51 5.15 10.57 5.00
N ASN A 52 4.76 11.82 4.74
CA ASN A 52 5.59 12.84 4.10
C ASN A 52 6.25 12.33 2.80
N VAL A 53 5.44 11.75 1.90
CA VAL A 53 5.86 11.26 0.57
C VAL A 53 4.97 11.85 -0.53
N ASP A 54 5.39 11.71 -1.78
CA ASP A 54 4.55 12.08 -2.93
C ASP A 54 3.33 11.15 -3.04
N ARG A 55 2.15 11.71 -3.34
CA ARG A 55 0.90 10.95 -3.56
C ARG A 55 1.06 9.84 -4.59
N ARG A 56 1.86 10.06 -5.63
CA ARG A 56 2.16 9.08 -6.69
C ARG A 56 2.86 7.83 -6.15
N VAL A 57 3.60 7.94 -5.05
CA VAL A 57 4.18 6.77 -4.39
C VAL A 57 3.06 5.88 -3.84
N VAL A 58 2.03 6.46 -3.23
CA VAL A 58 0.88 5.70 -2.72
C VAL A 58 0.11 5.09 -3.88
N ASP A 59 -0.14 5.84 -4.95
CA ASP A 59 -0.81 5.34 -6.16
C ASP A 59 -0.06 4.14 -6.76
N THR A 60 1.24 4.27 -7.01
CA THR A 60 2.06 3.20 -7.60
C THR A 60 2.21 1.99 -6.68
N THR A 61 2.25 2.19 -5.36
CA THR A 61 2.29 1.09 -4.39
C THR A 61 0.99 0.30 -4.41
N ALA A 62 -0.16 1.00 -4.40
CA ALA A 62 -1.46 0.35 -4.43
C ALA A 62 -1.67 -0.43 -5.73
N GLN A 63 -1.24 0.13 -6.86
CA GLN A 63 -1.24 -0.54 -8.15
C GLN A 63 -0.35 -1.79 -8.14
N ALA A 64 0.88 -1.69 -7.61
CA ALA A 64 1.81 -2.82 -7.53
C ALA A 64 1.25 -3.97 -6.66
N ILE A 65 0.56 -3.65 -5.56
CA ILE A 65 -0.12 -4.65 -4.73
C ILE A 65 -1.26 -5.33 -5.50
N ARG A 66 -2.02 -4.57 -6.28
CA ARG A 66 -3.16 -5.07 -7.06
C ARG A 66 -2.73 -5.98 -8.21
N GLU A 67 -1.57 -5.71 -8.82
CA GLU A 67 -1.01 -6.45 -9.96
C GLU A 67 -0.22 -7.71 -9.53
N ASP A 68 0.34 -7.73 -8.31
CA ASP A 68 1.06 -8.88 -7.77
C ASP A 68 0.10 -9.82 -7.02
N GLU A 69 -0.13 -11.03 -7.55
CA GLU A 69 -1.09 -11.98 -6.99
C GLU A 69 -0.77 -12.38 -5.53
N ALA A 70 0.52 -12.45 -5.17
CA ALA A 70 0.91 -12.80 -3.81
C ALA A 70 0.64 -11.66 -2.84
N LEU A 71 0.85 -10.41 -3.26
CA LEU A 71 0.48 -9.24 -2.45
C LEU A 71 -1.04 -9.11 -2.38
N TRP A 72 -1.74 -9.19 -3.50
CA TRP A 72 -3.20 -9.03 -3.55
C TRP A 72 -3.95 -9.94 -2.59
N ARG A 73 -3.50 -11.20 -2.43
CA ARG A 73 -4.07 -12.15 -1.46
C ARG A 73 -3.94 -11.71 0.01
N ILE A 74 -2.96 -10.88 0.31
CA ILE A 74 -2.65 -10.40 1.67
C ILE A 74 -3.38 -9.09 1.98
N PHE A 75 -3.52 -8.20 1.00
CA PHE A 75 -4.07 -6.86 1.19
C PHE A 75 -5.54 -6.69 0.80
N ARG A 76 -6.18 -7.71 0.25
CA ARG A 76 -7.62 -7.66 -0.07
C ARG A 76 -8.53 -7.66 1.16
#